data_AF-A0A1C3RLP5-F1
#
_entry.id   AF-A0A1C3RLP5-F1
#
_cell.length_a   1.000
_cell.length_b   1.000
_cell.length_c   1.000
_cell.angle_alpha   90.00
_cell.angle_beta   90.00
_cell.angle_gamma   90.00
#
_symmetry.space_group_name_H-M   'P 1'
#
loop_
_entity.id
_entity.type
_entity.pdbx_description
1 polymer ?
#
loop_
_entity_poly.entity_id
_entity_poly.type
_entity_poly.pdbx_seq_one_letter_code
_entity_poly.pdbx_strand_id
1 'polypeptide(L)'
;MNKHILVLARRDVKEAMRVAAGLTIRNNSVDFVFMKQAPLAANGKVDNHEMLELAEIIPRATVSGIPDTVMCENLDELINKADRVVSF
;
A
#
# COMPACT_ATOMS: atom_id res chain seq x y z
N MET A 1 21.30 4.34 1.49
CA MET A 1 21.01 2.97 1.04
C MET A 1 19.53 2.91 0.77
N ASN A 2 19.13 2.78 -0.50
CA ASN A 2 17.73 2.66 -0.88
C ASN A 2 17.29 1.23 -0.56
N LYS A 3 16.12 1.07 0.07
CA LYS A 3 15.54 -0.25 0.37
C LYS A 3 14.24 -0.43 -0.40
N HIS A 4 13.94 -1.68 -0.72
CA HIS A 4 12.61 -2.09 -1.15
C HIS A 4 11.79 -2.47 0.07
N ILE A 5 10.71 -1.74 0.31
CA ILE A 5 9.86 -1.91 1.50
C ILE A 5 8.46 -2.31 1.06
N LEU A 6 7.98 -3.43 1.60
CA LEU A 6 6.58 -3.84 1.44
C LEU A 6 5.77 -3.35 2.65
N VAL A 7 4.72 -2.59 2.37
CA VAL A 7 3.76 -2.09 3.37
C VAL A 7 2.47 -2.90 3.29
N LEU A 8 2.14 -3.59 4.37
CA LEU A 8 0.92 -4.38 4.50
C LEU A 8 -0.12 -3.62 5.33
N ALA A 9 -1.18 -3.16 4.68
CA ALA A 9 -2.31 -2.46 5.30
C ALA A 9 -3.36 -3.47 5.79
N ARG A 10 -3.15 -4.01 6.99
CA ARG A 10 -3.91 -5.13 7.58
C ARG A 10 -4.89 -4.67 8.65
N ARG A 11 -4.53 -3.73 9.54
CA ARG A 11 -5.39 -3.24 10.63
C ARG A 11 -5.57 -1.72 10.57
N ASP A 12 -4.53 -0.95 10.31
CA ASP A 12 -4.63 0.49 10.13
C ASP A 12 -4.23 0.89 8.71
N VAL A 13 -5.25 0.95 7.84
CA VAL A 13 -5.07 1.29 6.42
C VAL A 13 -4.64 2.75 6.24
N LYS A 14 -5.17 3.65 7.07
CA LYS A 14 -4.87 5.09 6.97
C LYS A 14 -3.41 5.35 7.33
N GLU A 15 -2.95 4.77 8.45
CA GLU A 15 -1.56 4.90 8.86
C GLU A 15 -0.62 4.22 7.86
N ALA A 16 -1.00 3.05 7.33
CA ALA A 16 -0.22 2.36 6.31
C ALA A 16 0.04 3.27 5.10
N MET A 17 -1.00 3.93 4.56
CA MET A 17 -0.86 4.83 3.40
C MET A 17 0.05 6.01 3.71
N ARG A 18 -0.09 6.62 4.90
CA ARG A 18 0.75 7.73 5.35
C ARG A 18 2.22 7.32 5.45
N VAL A 19 2.49 6.15 6.02
CA VAL A 19 3.85 5.61 6.13
C VAL A 19 4.41 5.28 4.76
N ALA A 20 3.62 4.63 3.88
CA ALA A 20 4.05 4.28 2.53
C ALA A 20 4.50 5.52 1.73
N ALA A 21 3.68 6.57 1.70
CA ALA A 21 4.03 7.84 1.06
C ALA A 21 5.24 8.52 1.73
N GLY A 22 5.38 8.45 3.05
CA GLY A 22 6.54 9.00 3.74
C GLY A 22 7.85 8.25 3.44
N LEU A 23 7.78 6.94 3.18
CA LEU A 23 8.95 6.11 2.90
C LEU A 23 9.58 6.42 1.53
N THR A 24 8.78 6.89 0.56
CA THR A 24 9.28 7.23 -0.80
C THR A 24 10.16 8.50 -0.78
N ILE A 25 9.96 9.42 0.17
CA ILE A 25 10.75 10.66 0.32
C ILE A 25 12.26 10.38 0.46
N ARG A 26 12.65 9.22 1.00
CA ARG A 26 14.06 8.83 1.17
C ARG A 26 14.59 7.93 0.05
N ASN A 27 13.97 7.97 -1.14
CA ASN A 27 14.28 7.11 -2.29
C ASN A 27 14.18 5.60 -2.00
N ASN A 28 13.32 5.18 -1.06
CA ASN A 28 12.96 3.77 -0.96
C ASN A 28 11.94 3.43 -2.04
N SER A 29 12.04 2.24 -2.64
CA SER A 29 10.94 1.70 -3.42
C SER A 29 9.91 1.10 -2.46
N VAL A 30 8.63 1.34 -2.72
CA VAL A 30 7.55 0.93 -1.83
C VAL A 30 6.50 0.16 -2.61
N ASP A 31 6.26 -1.09 -2.21
CA ASP A 31 5.05 -1.81 -2.59
C ASP A 31 4.03 -1.67 -1.47
N PHE A 32 2.75 -1.50 -1.84
CA PHE A 32 1.66 -1.35 -0.90
C PHE A 32 0.56 -2.38 -1.15
N VAL A 33 0.14 -3.09 -0.11
CA VAL A 33 -0.91 -4.11 -0.21
C VAL A 33 -2.01 -3.86 0.82
N PHE A 34 -3.23 -3.61 0.36
CA PHE A 34 -4.43 -3.69 1.17
C PHE A 34 -4.76 -5.15 1.48
N MET A 35 -4.83 -5.49 2.77
CA MET A 35 -5.20 -6.84 3.22
C MET A 35 -6.61 -6.91 3.83
N LYS A 36 -7.30 -5.76 3.89
CA LYS A 36 -8.70 -5.65 4.32
C LYS A 36 -9.38 -4.49 3.60
N GLN A 37 -10.70 -4.44 3.71
CA GLN A 37 -11.48 -3.31 3.20
C GLN A 37 -11.01 -1.99 3.80
N ALA A 38 -11.04 -0.95 2.97
CA ALA A 38 -10.71 0.41 3.34
C ALA A 38 -11.98 1.27 3.34
N PRO A 39 -12.12 2.26 4.24
CA PRO A 39 -13.24 3.18 4.21
C PRO A 39 -13.26 3.96 2.90
N LEU A 40 -14.42 4.00 2.23
CA LEU A 40 -14.64 4.82 1.04
C LEU A 40 -15.22 6.16 1.44
N ALA A 41 -14.73 7.22 0.82
CA ALA A 41 -15.32 8.55 0.86
C ALA A 41 -16.59 8.59 -0.01
N ALA A 42 -17.36 9.68 0.09
CA ALA A 42 -18.61 9.86 -0.65
C ALA A 42 -18.44 9.82 -2.19
N ASN A 43 -17.24 10.11 -2.68
CA ASN A 43 -16.88 10.00 -4.10
C ASN A 43 -16.52 8.57 -4.53
N GLY A 44 -16.63 7.59 -3.63
CA GLY A 44 -16.32 6.20 -3.90
C GLY A 44 -14.83 5.86 -3.89
N LYS A 45 -13.92 6.80 -3.65
CA LYS A 45 -12.48 6.53 -3.48
C LYS A 45 -12.14 6.16 -2.04
N VAL A 46 -11.06 5.41 -1.83
CA VAL A 46 -10.52 5.19 -0.49
C VAL A 46 -10.07 6.53 0.11
N ASP A 47 -10.42 6.78 1.37
CA ASP A 47 -10.00 8.01 2.06
C ASP A 47 -8.45 8.11 2.09
N ASN A 48 -7.90 9.23 1.65
CA ASN A 48 -6.45 9.48 1.48
C ASN A 48 -5.77 8.69 0.34
N HIS A 49 -6.52 8.11 -0.61
CA HIS A 49 -5.93 7.40 -1.76
C HIS A 49 -5.00 8.28 -2.61
N GLU A 50 -5.32 9.58 -2.75
CA GLU A 50 -4.50 10.57 -3.45
C GLU A 50 -3.04 10.62 -2.93
N MET A 51 -2.80 10.27 -1.66
CA MET A 51 -1.43 10.19 -1.13
C MET A 51 -0.59 9.11 -1.80
N LEU A 52 -1.20 7.97 -2.15
CA LEU A 52 -0.51 6.91 -2.88
C LEU A 52 -0.28 7.32 -4.34
N GLU A 53 -1.25 7.98 -4.97
CA GLU A 53 -1.13 8.52 -6.32
C GLU A 53 0.04 9.52 -6.40
N LEU A 54 0.12 10.50 -5.47
CA LEU A 54 1.21 11.49 -5.39
C LEU A 54 2.58 10.87 -5.09
N ALA A 55 2.60 9.71 -4.41
CA ALA A 55 3.80 8.96 -4.12
C ALA A 55 4.20 7.99 -5.24
N GLU A 56 3.45 7.99 -6.37
CA GLU A 56 3.63 7.08 -7.50
C GLU A 56 3.54 5.59 -7.10
N ILE A 57 2.74 5.27 -6.09
CA ILE A 57 2.52 3.91 -5.60
C ILE A 57 1.24 3.38 -6.26
N ILE A 58 1.36 2.26 -6.98
CA ILE A 58 0.20 1.50 -7.48
C ILE A 58 -0.18 0.47 -6.41
N PRO A 59 -1.26 0.67 -5.65
CA PRO A 59 -1.61 -0.25 -4.59
C PRO A 59 -2.17 -1.56 -5.13
N ARG A 60 -1.85 -2.64 -4.41
CA ARG A 60 -2.44 -3.95 -4.64
C ARG A 60 -3.41 -4.29 -3.51
N ALA A 61 -4.31 -5.25 -3.74
CA ALA A 61 -5.23 -5.72 -2.71
C ALA A 61 -5.33 -7.25 -2.71
N THR A 62 -5.35 -7.87 -1.53
CA THR A 62 -5.67 -9.31 -1.39
C THR A 62 -7.18 -9.55 -1.21
N VAL A 63 -7.97 -8.47 -1.20
CA VAL A 63 -9.42 -8.49 -1.09
C VAL A 63 -10.03 -7.72 -2.26
N SER A 64 -11.17 -8.18 -2.76
CA SER A 64 -11.89 -7.50 -3.84
C SER A 64 -12.62 -6.25 -3.35
N GLY A 65 -12.95 -5.34 -4.27
CA GLY A 65 -13.85 -4.21 -3.98
C GLY A 65 -13.16 -2.96 -3.44
N ILE A 66 -11.83 -2.90 -3.50
CA ILE A 66 -11.08 -1.66 -3.27
C ILE A 66 -10.84 -0.99 -4.63
N PRO A 67 -11.41 0.20 -4.87
CA PRO A 67 -11.21 0.95 -6.11
C PRO A 67 -9.74 1.27 -6.34
N ASP A 68 -9.35 1.45 -7.61
CA ASP A 68 -8.01 1.92 -8.00
C ASP A 68 -6.87 1.02 -7.45
N THR A 69 -7.13 -0.29 -7.33
CA THR A 69 -6.14 -1.30 -6.92
C THR A 69 -6.02 -2.43 -7.94
N VAL A 70 -4.86 -3.09 -7.94
CA VAL A 70 -4.63 -4.34 -8.68
C VAL A 70 -4.76 -5.53 -7.73
N MET A 71 -5.35 -6.63 -8.17
CA MET A 71 -5.42 -7.83 -7.34
C MET A 71 -4.00 -8.38 -7.06
N CYS A 72 -3.71 -8.70 -5.80
CA CYS A 72 -2.44 -9.23 -5.37
C CYS A 72 -2.45 -10.77 -5.42
N GLU A 73 -1.97 -11.34 -6.52
CA GLU A 73 -1.91 -12.79 -6.71
C GLU A 73 -0.61 -13.42 -6.18
N ASN A 74 0.44 -12.61 -5.96
CA ASN A 74 1.79 -13.06 -5.64
C ASN A 74 2.36 -12.43 -4.36
N LEU A 75 1.58 -12.46 -3.27
CA LEU A 75 1.96 -11.84 -2.00
C LEU A 75 3.25 -12.45 -1.41
N ASP A 76 3.42 -13.76 -1.54
CA ASP A 76 4.61 -14.50 -1.12
C ASP A 76 5.88 -14.01 -1.82
N GLU A 77 5.81 -13.77 -3.13
CA GLU A 77 6.93 -13.20 -3.89
C GLU A 77 7.27 -11.78 -3.42
N LEU A 78 6.26 -10.93 -3.17
CA LEU A 78 6.47 -9.57 -2.68
C LEU A 78 7.16 -9.59 -1.31
N ILE A 79 6.75 -10.49 -0.41
CA ILE A 79 7.37 -10.65 0.91
C ILE A 79 8.83 -11.09 0.78
N ASN A 80 9.13 -12.03 -0.12
CA ASN A 80 10.48 -12.56 -0.30
C ASN A 80 11.43 -11.58 -0.99
N LYS A 81 10.92 -10.69 -1.86
CA LYS A 81 11.73 -9.68 -2.56
C LYS A 81 12.01 -8.45 -1.71
N ALA A 82 11.14 -8.13 -0.75
CA ALA A 82 11.29 -6.94 0.07
C ALA A 82 12.45 -7.05 1.06
N ASP A 83 13.29 -6.01 1.14
CA ASP A 83 14.31 -5.89 2.18
C ASP A 83 13.70 -5.79 3.58
N ARG A 84 12.49 -5.21 3.64
CA ARG A 84 11.70 -5.04 4.86
C ARG A 84 10.20 -5.14 4.57
N VAL A 85 9.50 -5.83 5.46
CA VAL A 85 8.04 -5.84 5.51
C VAL A 85 7.60 -5.09 6.76
N VAL A 86 6.71 -4.11 6.60
CA VAL A 86 6.05 -3.42 7.72
C VAL A 86 4.55 -3.67 7.62
N SER A 87 3.93 -3.98 8.76
CA SER A 87 2.49 -4.25 8.83
C SER A 87 1.83 -3.32 9.81
N PHE A 88 0.76 -2.69 9.33
CA PHE A 88 -0.13 -1.82 10.09
C PHE A 88 -1.49 -2.47 10.21
#